data_AF-A0A923XMI1-F1
#
_entry.id   AF-A0A923XMI1-F1
#
_cell.length_a   1.000
_cell.length_b   1.000
_cell.length_c   1.000
_cell.angle_alpha   90.00
_cell.angle_beta   90.00
_cell.angle_gamma   90.00
#
_symmetry.space_group_name_H-M   'P 1'
#
loop_
_entity.id
_entity.type
_entity.pdbx_description
1 polymer ?
#
loop_
_entity_poly.entity_id
_entity_poly.type
_entity_poly.pdbx_seq_one_letter_code
_entity_poly.pdbx_strand_id
1 'polypeptide(L)'
;MKHARINYQGVVHDATERDGKLLLPDGQLLSFDAVTWLPPLTPTPRPRTIFALGLNYADHAKELEFKAPDEPLVFLKGENALTGHLRFTKRPAGVEFMHYECELTVIVGKTARNVKRADAYD
;
A
#
# COMPACT_ATOMS: atom_id res chain seq x y z
N MET A 1 -5.23 1.84 -15.86
CA MET A 1 -4.52 0.54 -15.99
C MET A 1 -4.11 0.11 -14.60
N LYS A 2 -4.27 -1.17 -14.23
CA LYS A 2 -3.82 -1.68 -12.91
C LYS A 2 -2.40 -2.21 -13.03
N HIS A 3 -1.51 -1.75 -12.16
CA HIS A 3 -0.11 -2.14 -12.13
C HIS A 3 0.15 -3.14 -11.00
N ALA A 4 1.08 -4.05 -11.23
CA ALA A 4 1.50 -5.05 -10.26
C ALA A 4 3.02 -5.20 -10.29
N ARG A 5 3.58 -5.63 -9.17
CA ARG A 5 4.96 -6.10 -9.09
C ARG A 5 4.95 -7.51 -8.53
N ILE A 6 5.62 -8.42 -9.20
CA ILE A 6 5.51 -9.86 -8.93
C ILE A 6 6.90 -10.50 -9.00
N ASN A 7 7.07 -11.61 -8.29
CA ASN A 7 8.16 -12.55 -8.51
C ASN A 7 7.59 -13.78 -9.22
N TYR A 8 8.15 -14.10 -10.38
CA TYR A 8 7.83 -15.27 -11.16
C TYR A 8 9.13 -16.02 -11.48
N GLN A 9 9.19 -17.28 -11.07
CA GLN A 9 10.37 -18.15 -11.29
C GLN A 9 11.69 -17.54 -10.77
N GLY A 10 11.63 -16.79 -9.67
CA GLY A 10 12.80 -16.17 -9.04
C GLY A 10 13.17 -14.79 -9.60
N VAL A 11 12.50 -14.34 -10.67
CA VAL A 11 12.74 -13.03 -11.29
C VAL A 11 11.63 -12.06 -10.92
N VAL A 12 11.98 -10.81 -10.63
CA VAL A 12 11.02 -9.76 -10.33
C VAL A 12 10.62 -9.05 -11.61
N HIS A 13 9.31 -8.92 -11.82
CA HIS A 13 8.73 -8.23 -12.96
C HIS A 13 7.74 -7.15 -12.51
N ASP A 14 7.72 -6.05 -13.25
CA ASP A 14 6.55 -5.19 -13.30
C ASP A 14 5.55 -5.80 -14.29
N ALA A 15 4.26 -5.71 -13.99
CA ALA A 15 3.19 -6.29 -14.79
C ALA A 15 1.97 -5.37 -14.80
N THR A 16 1.09 -5.58 -15.77
CA THR A 16 -0.21 -4.91 -15.85
C THR A 16 -1.33 -5.92 -15.93
N GLU A 17 -2.50 -5.58 -15.40
CA GLU A 17 -3.66 -6.46 -15.52
C GLU A 17 -4.28 -6.34 -16.92
N ARG A 18 -4.57 -7.49 -17.54
CA ARG A 18 -5.29 -7.61 -18.80
C ARG A 18 -6.18 -8.85 -18.77
N ASP A 19 -7.49 -8.65 -18.87
CA ASP A 19 -8.52 -9.71 -18.96
C ASP A 19 -8.40 -10.77 -17.86
N GLY A 20 -8.17 -10.34 -16.61
CA GLY A 20 -8.04 -11.23 -15.46
C GLY A 20 -6.70 -11.97 -15.38
N LYS A 21 -5.69 -11.50 -16.11
CA LYS A 21 -4.32 -12.05 -16.13
C LYS A 21 -3.28 -10.95 -15.95
N LEU A 22 -2.06 -11.36 -15.61
CA LEU A 22 -0.89 -10.47 -15.55
C LEU A 22 -0.18 -10.50 -16.90
N LEU A 23 -0.10 -9.35 -17.55
CA LEU A 23 0.71 -9.11 -18.74
C LEU A 23 2.11 -8.66 -18.30
N LEU A 24 3.12 -9.43 -18.66
CA LEU A 24 4.53 -9.07 -18.51
C LEU A 24 5.02 -8.18 -19.68
N PRO A 25 6.15 -7.46 -19.52
CA PRO A 25 6.68 -6.57 -20.55
C PRO A 25 7.09 -7.28 -21.86
N ASP A 26 7.41 -8.57 -21.77
CA ASP A 26 7.73 -9.43 -22.92
C ASP A 26 6.47 -9.98 -23.64
N GLY A 27 5.28 -9.64 -23.16
CA GLY A 27 4.00 -10.07 -23.72
C GLY A 27 3.42 -11.34 -23.11
N GLN A 28 4.13 -12.01 -22.20
CA GLN A 28 3.62 -13.21 -21.54
C GLN A 28 2.40 -12.89 -20.67
N LEU A 29 1.41 -13.80 -20.69
CA LEU A 29 0.23 -13.73 -19.81
C LEU A 29 0.33 -14.80 -18.72
N LEU A 30 0.25 -14.38 -17.46
CA LEU A 30 0.29 -15.26 -16.30
C LEU A 30 -1.04 -15.22 -15.53
N SER A 31 -1.41 -16.37 -14.95
CA SER A 31 -2.47 -16.43 -13.94
C SER A 31 -2.02 -15.72 -12.66
N PHE A 32 -2.96 -15.14 -11.91
CA PHE A 32 -2.70 -14.50 -10.61
C PHE A 32 -2.13 -15.47 -9.57
N ASP A 33 -2.44 -16.76 -9.71
CA ASP A 33 -2.03 -17.81 -8.76
C ASP A 33 -0.66 -18.41 -9.12
N ALA A 34 -0.10 -18.06 -10.28
CA ALA A 34 1.18 -18.58 -10.76
C ALA A 34 2.38 -17.78 -10.24
N VAL A 35 2.15 -16.70 -9.49
CA VAL A 35 3.17 -15.73 -9.11
C VAL A 35 3.21 -15.51 -7.61
N THR A 36 4.35 -15.03 -7.13
CA THR A 36 4.43 -14.44 -5.80
C THR A 36 4.22 -12.94 -5.91
N TRP A 37 3.16 -12.41 -5.32
CA TRP A 37 2.91 -10.97 -5.31
C TRP A 37 3.89 -10.23 -4.42
N LEU A 38 4.31 -9.06 -4.89
CA LEU A 38 5.11 -8.09 -4.15
C LEU A 38 4.29 -6.80 -3.96
N PRO A 39 4.69 -5.90 -3.03
CA PRO A 39 4.12 -4.56 -2.99
C PRO A 39 4.23 -3.90 -4.38
N PRO A 40 3.15 -3.28 -4.91
CA PRO A 40 3.13 -2.69 -6.26
C PRO A 40 3.84 -1.33 -6.28
N LEU A 41 5.09 -1.31 -5.81
CA LEU A 41 5.93 -0.12 -5.67
C LEU A 41 7.23 -0.35 -6.44
N THR A 42 7.56 0.61 -7.29
CA THR A 42 8.86 0.67 -7.97
C THR A 42 9.99 0.78 -6.93
N PRO A 43 11.13 0.10 -7.10
CA PRO A 43 12.28 0.29 -6.22
C PRO A 43 12.74 1.75 -6.16
N THR A 44 13.17 2.21 -4.98
CA THR A 44 13.78 3.54 -4.79
C THR A 44 15.16 3.40 -4.13
N PRO A 45 16.10 4.32 -4.41
CA PRO A 45 17.45 4.26 -3.81
C PRO A 45 17.45 4.58 -2.31
N ARG A 46 16.37 5.15 -1.79
CA ARG A 46 16.17 5.44 -0.37
C ARG A 46 14.97 4.67 0.15
N PRO A 47 14.99 4.21 1.42
CA PRO A 47 13.83 3.59 2.03
C PRO A 47 12.62 4.52 2.02
N ARG A 48 11.44 3.92 1.87
CA ARG A 48 10.18 4.66 1.88
C ARG A 48 9.75 4.99 3.32
N THR A 49 9.14 6.16 3.46
CA THR A 49 8.36 6.53 4.65
C THR A 49 6.89 6.44 4.30
N ILE A 50 6.13 5.70 5.10
CA ILE A 50 4.68 5.59 4.95
C ILE A 50 4.03 6.48 6.01
N PHE A 51 3.23 7.44 5.57
CA PHE A 51 2.40 8.25 6.45
C PHE A 51 1.02 7.62 6.53
N ALA A 52 0.54 7.36 7.74
CA ALA A 52 -0.79 6.82 8.02
C ALA A 52 -1.59 7.84 8.84
N LEU A 53 -2.91 7.80 8.70
CA LEU A 53 -3.84 8.79 9.25
C LEU A 53 -4.78 8.10 10.25
N GLY A 54 -4.64 8.45 11.53
CA GLY A 54 -5.58 8.00 12.57
C GLY A 54 -6.87 8.81 12.55
N LEU A 55 -7.98 8.17 12.93
CA LEU A 55 -9.29 8.83 13.14
C LEU A 55 -9.83 9.59 11.91
N ASN A 56 -9.48 9.16 10.69
CA ASN A 56 -9.79 9.87 9.45
C ASN A 56 -11.14 9.46 8.79
N TYR A 57 -11.95 8.67 9.49
CA TYR A 57 -13.33 8.35 9.10
C TYR A 57 -14.29 8.78 10.22
N ALA A 58 -15.29 9.57 9.87
CA ALA A 58 -16.19 10.22 10.83
C ALA A 58 -16.96 9.22 11.71
N ASP A 59 -17.32 8.06 11.16
CA ASP A 59 -18.04 7.03 11.91
C ASP A 59 -17.14 6.33 12.94
N HIS A 60 -15.85 6.17 12.64
CA HIS A 60 -14.88 5.60 13.57
C HIS A 60 -14.48 6.57 14.70
N ALA A 61 -14.52 7.89 14.44
CA ALA A 61 -14.30 8.90 15.47
C ALA A 61 -15.43 8.93 16.53
N LYS A 62 -16.67 8.65 16.12
CA LYS A 62 -17.84 8.61 17.02
C LYS A 62 -17.84 7.38 17.94
N GLU A 63 -17.31 6.24 17.48
CA GLU A 63 -17.25 4.98 18.26
C GLU A 63 -16.37 5.08 19.51
N LEU A 64 -15.43 6.02 19.54
CA LEU A 64 -14.43 6.14 20.61
C LEU A 64 -14.66 7.35 21.54
N GLU A 65 -15.80 8.06 21.43
CA GLU A 65 -16.10 9.32 22.15
C GLU A 65 -15.03 10.43 22.00
N PHE A 66 -14.11 10.29 21.04
CA PHE A 66 -13.09 11.29 20.77
C PHE A 66 -13.66 12.41 19.91
N LYS A 67 -13.44 13.67 20.31
CA LYS A 67 -13.60 14.81 19.40
C LYS A 67 -12.64 14.59 18.23
N ALA A 68 -13.16 14.62 17.00
CA ALA A 68 -12.33 14.57 15.80
C ALA A 68 -11.24 15.66 15.90
N PRO A 69 -9.96 15.33 15.61
CA PRO A 69 -8.89 16.29 15.78
C PRO A 69 -9.03 17.42 14.75
N ASP A 70 -8.69 18.65 15.17
CA ASP A 70 -8.76 19.84 14.30
C ASP A 70 -7.66 19.81 13.22
N GLU A 71 -6.63 18.98 13.41
CA GLU A 71 -5.55 18.70 12.46
C GLU A 71 -5.42 17.18 12.24
N PRO A 72 -4.91 16.72 11.07
CA PRO A 72 -4.74 15.29 10.82
C PRO A 72 -3.78 14.63 11.82
N LEU A 73 -4.24 13.56 12.47
CA LEU A 73 -3.38 12.72 13.31
C LEU A 73 -2.53 11.80 12.43
N VAL A 74 -1.25 12.14 12.26
CA VAL A 74 -0.34 11.40 11.40
C VAL A 74 0.65 10.57 12.22
N PHE A 75 0.85 9.32 11.82
CA PHE A 75 1.92 8.46 12.34
C PHE A 75 2.68 7.78 11.19
N LEU A 76 3.86 7.23 11.50
CA LEU A 76 4.76 6.67 10.49
C LEU A 76 4.82 5.15 10.56
N LYS A 77 4.91 4.51 9.40
CA LYS A 77 5.35 3.11 9.24
C LYS A 77 6.60 3.06 8.37
N GLY A 78 7.50 2.14 8.71
CA GLY A 78 8.67 1.83 7.90
C GLY A 78 8.34 0.96 6.70
N GLU A 79 9.17 1.02 5.65
CA GLU A 79 9.04 0.18 4.44
C GLU A 79 9.06 -1.33 4.74
N ASN A 80 9.73 -1.74 5.82
CA ASN A 80 9.76 -3.13 6.29
C ASN A 80 8.40 -3.67 6.74
N ALA A 81 7.38 -2.81 6.91
CA ALA A 81 6.02 -3.22 7.21
C ALA A 81 5.22 -3.65 5.96
N LEU A 82 5.73 -3.39 4.75
CA LEU A 82 5.05 -3.76 3.51
C LEU A 82 5.09 -5.26 3.26
N THR A 83 3.99 -5.80 2.75
CA THR A 83 3.88 -7.19 2.31
C THR A 83 3.09 -7.28 1.01
N GLY A 84 3.29 -8.34 0.23
CA GLY A 84 2.58 -8.57 -1.03
C GLY A 84 1.16 -9.09 -0.81
N HIS A 85 0.34 -9.01 -1.85
CA HIS A 85 -0.98 -9.67 -1.86
C HIS A 85 -0.84 -11.19 -1.63
N LEU A 86 -1.80 -11.82 -0.93
CA LEU A 86 -1.76 -13.24 -0.55
C LEU A 86 -0.55 -13.68 0.29
N ARG A 87 0.24 -12.74 0.83
CA ARG A 87 1.33 -13.04 1.76
C ARG A 87 0.84 -13.01 3.20
N PHE A 88 1.57 -13.72 4.05
CA PHE A 88 1.27 -13.81 5.47
C PHE A 88 1.81 -12.59 6.23
N THR A 89 1.00 -12.06 7.15
CA THR A 89 1.43 -11.11 8.17
C THR A 89 1.70 -11.85 9.47
N LYS A 90 2.86 -11.63 10.10
CA LYS A 90 3.22 -12.27 11.36
C LYS A 90 2.50 -11.58 12.54
N ARG A 91 1.69 -12.32 13.28
CA ARG A 91 1.20 -11.89 14.60
C ARG A 91 2.32 -12.05 15.64
N PRO A 92 2.69 -11.00 16.39
CA PRO A 92 3.69 -11.13 17.46
C PRO A 92 3.19 -12.03 18.59
N ALA A 93 4.11 -12.73 19.26
CA ALA A 93 3.77 -13.58 20.40
C ALA A 93 3.26 -12.74 21.58
N GLY A 94 2.28 -13.25 22.33
CA GLY A 94 1.71 -12.57 23.50
C GLY A 94 0.77 -11.40 23.17
N VAL A 95 0.50 -11.09 21.90
CA VAL A 95 -0.49 -10.07 21.52
C VAL A 95 -1.90 -10.63 21.70
N GLU A 96 -2.71 -9.94 22.50
CA GLU A 96 -4.13 -10.24 22.72
C GLU A 96 -5.02 -9.64 21.60
N PHE A 97 -4.77 -8.38 21.24
CA PHE A 97 -5.53 -7.65 20.22
C PHE A 97 -4.66 -7.31 19.01
N MET A 98 -5.03 -7.86 17.85
CA MET A 98 -4.44 -7.51 16.55
C MET A 98 -5.59 -7.29 15.59
N HIS A 99 -5.79 -6.04 15.18
CA HIS A 99 -6.87 -5.64 14.28
C HIS A 99 -6.33 -5.40 12.88
N TYR A 100 -7.21 -5.56 11.89
CA TYR A 100 -6.95 -5.14 10.52
C TYR A 100 -7.62 -3.79 10.28
N GLU A 101 -7.01 -2.97 9.44
CA GLU A 101 -7.54 -1.69 8.99
C GLU A 101 -7.49 -1.67 7.48
N CYS A 102 -8.65 -1.58 6.83
CA CYS A 102 -8.75 -1.50 5.38
C CYS A 102 -8.77 -0.03 4.98
N GLU A 103 -7.68 0.45 4.38
CA GLU A 103 -7.50 1.86 4.07
C GLU A 103 -7.19 2.08 2.59
N LEU A 104 -7.67 3.22 2.07
CA LEU A 104 -7.20 3.72 0.78
C LEU A 104 -5.76 4.21 0.94
N THR A 105 -4.86 3.66 0.13
CA THR A 105 -3.45 4.09 0.09
C THR A 105 -3.20 4.99 -1.12
N VAL A 106 -2.55 6.13 -0.90
CA VAL A 106 -2.09 7.04 -1.96
C VAL A 106 -0.59 6.89 -2.17
N ILE A 107 -0.18 6.71 -3.43
CA ILE A 107 1.25 6.62 -3.81
C ILE A 107 1.68 7.96 -4.39
N VAL A 108 2.61 8.63 -3.70
CA VAL A 108 3.20 9.90 -4.18
C VAL A 108 4.24 9.58 -5.27
N GLY A 109 3.95 10.00 -6.50
CA GLY A 109 4.79 9.71 -7.67
C GLY A 109 5.88 10.74 -7.97
N LYS A 110 5.84 11.92 -7.34
CA LYS A 110 6.74 13.05 -7.61
C LYS A 110 7.25 13.65 -6.31
N THR A 111 8.49 14.15 -6.31
CA THR A 111 9.01 14.94 -5.19
C THR A 111 8.17 16.21 -5.04
N ALA A 112 7.64 16.44 -3.84
CA ALA A 112 6.70 17.52 -3.56
C ALA A 112 7.05 18.21 -2.23
N ARG A 113 6.75 19.51 -2.14
CA ARG A 113 6.90 20.32 -0.91
C ARG A 113 5.91 21.48 -0.96
N ASN A 114 5.21 21.75 0.14
CA ASN A 114 4.23 22.84 0.25
C ASN A 114 3.18 22.86 -0.88
N VAL A 115 2.70 21.66 -1.27
CA VAL A 115 1.71 21.50 -2.34
C VAL A 115 0.38 22.06 -1.87
N LYS A 116 -0.26 22.89 -2.70
CA LYS A 116 -1.61 23.39 -2.40
C LYS A 116 -2.61 22.26 -2.59
N ARG A 117 -3.73 22.31 -1.86
CA ARG A 117 -4.79 21.30 -1.98
C ARG A 117 -5.27 21.10 -3.43
N ALA A 118 -5.39 22.17 -4.20
CA ALA A 118 -5.85 22.12 -5.60
C ALA A 118 -4.89 21.33 -6.51
N ASP A 119 -3.61 21.30 -6.17
CA ASP A 119 -2.55 20.70 -6.98
C ASP A 119 -2.18 19.28 -6.44
N ALA A 120 -2.95 18.75 -5.49
CA ALA A 120 -2.59 17.51 -4.78
C ALA A 120 -2.63 16.25 -5.66
N TYR A 121 -3.37 16.28 -6.78
CA TYR A 121 -3.50 15.16 -7.72
C TYR A 121 -2.58 15.26 -8.94
N ASP A 122 -1.77 16.32 -9.04
CA ASP A 122 -0.85 16.57 -10.16
C ASP A 122 0.51 15.86 -9.98
#